data_AF-A0A2E5ZE01-F1
#
_entry.id   AF-A0A2E5ZE01-F1
#
_cell.length_a   1.000
_cell.length_b   1.000
_cell.length_c   1.000
_cell.angle_alpha   90.00
_cell.angle_beta   90.00
_cell.angle_gamma   90.00
#
_symmetry.space_group_name_H-M   'P 1'
#
loop_
_entity.id
_entity.type
_entity.pdbx_description
1 polymer ?
#
loop_
_entity_poly.entity_id
_entity_poly.type
_entity_poly.pdbx_seq_one_letter_code
_entity_poly.pdbx_strand_id
1 'polypeptide(L)'
;MCDEMAELSVRADVLVYEAMRFSEILPLPAHRRFIADYHADTVEIGRQAADLRVPTLVLTHLIPPPTSDEDEVAFVADVRSGGYEGEVVVARDLTAVTVG
;
A
#
# COMPACT_ATOMS: atom_id res chain seq x y z
N MET A 1 0.82 2.55 -11.28
CA MET A 1 1.35 3.58 -10.35
C MET A 1 1.74 4.81 -11.15
N CYS A 2 1.51 6.02 -10.63
CA CYS A 2 1.81 7.27 -11.33
C CYS A 2 3.06 7.95 -10.72
N ASP A 3 3.91 8.49 -11.57
CA ASP A 3 5.15 9.19 -11.16
C ASP A 3 4.84 10.46 -10.36
N GLU A 4 3.74 11.14 -10.66
CA GLU A 4 3.27 12.33 -9.94
C GLU A 4 3.14 12.09 -8.42
N MET A 5 2.70 10.89 -8.02
CA MET A 5 2.60 10.52 -6.60
C MET A 5 3.99 10.48 -5.95
N ALA A 6 5.01 10.00 -6.65
CA ALA A 6 6.38 10.01 -6.15
C ALA A 6 6.92 11.44 -6.04
N GLU A 7 6.71 12.26 -7.07
CA GLU A 7 7.17 13.64 -7.11
C GLU A 7 6.59 14.48 -5.97
N LEU A 8 5.29 14.34 -5.70
CA LEU A 8 4.61 15.04 -4.60
C LEU A 8 4.97 14.52 -3.21
N SER A 9 5.49 13.29 -3.11
CA SER A 9 5.81 12.62 -1.83
C SER A 9 7.28 12.75 -1.42
N VAL A 10 8.09 13.47 -2.20
CA VAL A 10 9.51 13.68 -1.89
C VAL A 10 9.66 14.29 -0.49
N ARG A 11 10.43 13.61 0.37
CA ARG A 11 10.73 13.99 1.77
C ARG A 11 9.53 13.98 2.72
N ALA A 12 8.45 13.28 2.37
CA ALA A 12 7.38 13.04 3.34
C ALA A 12 7.89 12.18 4.52
N ASP A 13 7.56 12.60 5.75
CA ASP A 13 7.81 11.79 6.96
C ASP A 13 6.86 10.60 7.04
N VAL A 14 5.65 10.77 6.50
CA VAL A 14 4.61 9.75 6.40
C VAL A 14 3.99 9.81 5.01
N LEU A 15 3.97 8.66 4.33
CA LEU A 15 3.22 8.46 3.08
C LEU A 15 1.97 7.66 3.37
N VAL A 16 0.78 8.21 3.08
CA VAL A 16 -0.50 7.50 3.20
C VAL A 16 -0.97 7.09 1.82
N TYR A 17 -1.24 5.81 1.62
CA TYR A 17 -1.59 5.24 0.31
C TYR A 17 -2.84 4.36 0.40
N GLU A 18 -3.74 4.46 -0.58
CA GLU A 18 -4.71 3.39 -0.84
C GLU A 18 -3.97 2.10 -1.23
N ALA A 19 -4.46 0.93 -0.83
CA ALA A 19 -3.71 -0.30 -1.03
C ALA A 19 -4.59 -1.44 -1.55
N MET A 20 -4.27 -1.93 -2.75
CA MET A 20 -4.91 -3.11 -3.31
C MET A 20 -3.90 -4.23 -3.52
N ARG A 21 -4.21 -5.43 -3.05
CA ARG A 21 -3.42 -6.64 -3.31
C ARG A 21 -3.77 -7.18 -4.69
N PHE A 22 -2.99 -6.87 -5.72
CA PHE A 22 -3.30 -7.33 -7.08
C PHE A 22 -3.26 -8.86 -7.19
N SER A 23 -2.46 -9.52 -6.35
CA SER A 23 -2.38 -10.98 -6.22
C SER A 23 -3.75 -11.64 -5.95
N GLU A 24 -4.66 -10.95 -5.25
CA GLU A 24 -6.02 -11.42 -4.96
C GLU A 24 -7.03 -11.02 -6.06
N ILE A 25 -6.79 -9.90 -6.74
CA ILE A 25 -7.75 -9.28 -7.66
C ILE A 25 -7.58 -9.75 -9.11
N LEU A 26 -6.35 -9.89 -9.58
CA LEU A 26 -6.06 -10.27 -10.97
C LEU A 26 -6.53 -11.69 -11.35
N PRO A 27 -6.57 -12.68 -10.45
CA PRO A 27 -7.15 -14.00 -10.75
C PRO A 27 -8.68 -14.00 -10.90
N LEU A 28 -9.38 -12.94 -10.49
CA LEU A 28 -10.84 -12.85 -10.56
C LEU A 28 -11.36 -12.70 -11.99
N PRO A 29 -12.67 -12.98 -12.25
CA PRO A 29 -13.27 -12.75 -13.55
C PRO A 29 -13.11 -11.32 -14.06
N ALA A 30 -13.07 -11.14 -15.38
CA ALA A 30 -12.78 -9.86 -16.03
C ALA A 30 -13.67 -8.69 -15.54
N HIS A 31 -14.94 -8.95 -15.24
CA HIS A 31 -15.86 -7.93 -14.72
C HIS A 31 -15.57 -7.47 -13.28
N ARG A 32 -14.63 -8.11 -12.57
CA ARG A 32 -14.18 -7.70 -11.23
C ARG A 32 -12.77 -7.12 -11.23
N ARG A 33 -11.90 -7.55 -12.14
CA ARG A 33 -10.50 -7.08 -12.19
C ARG A 33 -10.31 -5.68 -12.79
N PHE A 34 -11.32 -5.11 -13.44
CA PHE A 34 -11.23 -3.77 -14.06
C PHE A 34 -10.83 -2.67 -13.07
N ILE A 35 -11.04 -2.90 -11.77
CA ILE A 35 -10.64 -1.97 -10.72
C ILE A 35 -9.12 -1.83 -10.59
N ALA A 36 -8.35 -2.80 -11.09
CA ALA A 36 -6.88 -2.76 -11.12
C ALA A 36 -6.34 -1.68 -12.06
N ASP A 37 -7.13 -1.19 -13.00
CA ASP A 37 -6.71 -0.14 -13.92
C ASP A 37 -6.58 1.23 -13.23
N TYR A 38 -7.15 1.40 -12.03
CA TYR A 38 -7.19 2.68 -11.33
C TYR A 38 -6.88 2.62 -9.83
N HIS A 39 -6.40 1.47 -9.32
CA HIS A 39 -5.88 1.35 -7.95
C HIS A 39 -4.37 1.06 -7.97
N ALA A 40 -3.73 1.24 -6.82
CA ALA A 40 -2.32 0.94 -6.62
C ALA A 40 -2.08 -0.46 -6.04
N ASP A 41 -1.13 -1.19 -6.63
CA ASP A 41 -0.70 -2.51 -6.16
C ASP A 41 0.22 -2.38 -4.94
N THR A 42 0.00 -3.21 -3.92
CA THR A 42 0.77 -3.22 -2.66
C THR A 42 2.27 -3.45 -2.86
N VAL A 43 2.65 -4.30 -3.81
CA VAL A 43 4.07 -4.55 -4.13
C VAL A 43 4.72 -3.30 -4.73
N GLU A 44 4.03 -2.66 -5.66
CA GLU A 44 4.52 -1.48 -6.37
C GLU A 44 4.54 -0.24 -5.45
N ILE A 45 3.59 -0.12 -4.53
CA ILE A 45 3.63 0.85 -3.42
C ILE A 45 4.91 0.65 -2.59
N GLY A 46 5.23 -0.60 -2.24
CA GLY A 46 6.47 -0.92 -1.54
C GLY A 46 7.70 -0.46 -2.30
N ARG A 47 7.77 -0.73 -3.60
CA ARG A 47 8.87 -0.25 -4.46
C ARG A 47 9.00 1.28 -4.41
N GLN A 48 7.91 2.01 -4.57
CA GLN A 48 7.94 3.47 -4.56
C GLN A 48 8.33 4.04 -3.19
N ALA A 49 7.80 3.47 -2.10
CA ALA A 49 8.15 3.89 -0.75
C ALA A 49 9.65 3.67 -0.45
N ALA A 50 10.22 2.57 -0.97
CA ALA A 50 11.65 2.28 -0.87
C ALA A 50 12.49 3.31 -1.64
N ASP A 51 12.09 3.63 -2.88
CA ASP A 51 12.78 4.61 -3.71
C ASP A 51 12.73 6.02 -3.09
N LEU A 52 11.60 6.41 -2.51
CA LEU A 52 11.42 7.68 -1.82
C LEU A 52 12.10 7.74 -0.45
N ARG A 53 12.43 6.58 0.13
CA ARG A 53 13.00 6.43 1.47
C ARG A 53 12.14 7.10 2.54
N VAL A 54 10.82 6.99 2.40
CA VAL A 54 9.90 7.52 3.42
C VAL A 54 10.10 6.75 4.73
N PRO A 55 10.08 7.42 5.90
CA PRO A 55 10.23 6.72 7.18
C PRO A 55 9.05 5.80 7.50
N THR A 56 7.83 6.27 7.23
CA THR A 56 6.58 5.57 7.55
C THR A 56 5.67 5.50 6.34
N LEU A 57 5.16 4.31 6.03
CA LEU A 57 4.13 4.05 5.03
C LEU A 57 2.86 3.59 5.74
N VAL A 58 1.75 4.30 5.52
CA VAL A 58 0.43 3.94 6.04
C VAL A 58 -0.44 3.46 4.88
N LEU A 59 -0.91 2.22 4.97
CA LEU A 59 -1.85 1.64 4.02
C LEU A 59 -3.28 1.85 4.53
N THR A 60 -4.13 2.42 3.69
CA THR A 60 -5.57 2.58 3.93
C THR A 60 -6.37 2.11 2.72
N HIS A 61 -7.71 2.20 2.77
CA HIS A 61 -8.60 1.78 1.68
C HIS A 61 -8.21 0.39 1.14
N LEU A 62 -8.15 -0.58 2.06
CA LEU A 62 -7.56 -1.90 1.84
C LEU A 62 -8.46 -2.76 0.95
N ILE A 63 -7.90 -3.31 -0.14
CA ILE A 63 -8.63 -4.14 -1.09
C ILE A 63 -7.88 -5.47 -1.33
N PRO A 64 -8.51 -6.63 -1.05
CA PRO A 64 -9.76 -6.76 -0.31
C PRO A 64 -9.63 -6.26 1.14
N PRO A 65 -10.75 -5.87 1.80
CA PRO A 65 -10.71 -5.54 3.22
C PRO A 65 -10.22 -6.75 4.02
N PRO A 66 -9.21 -6.60 4.90
CA PRO A 66 -8.75 -7.70 5.73
C PRO A 66 -9.86 -8.14 6.69
N THR A 67 -9.99 -9.44 6.87
CA THR A 67 -10.97 -10.06 7.77
C THR A 67 -10.31 -10.80 8.94
N SER A 68 -8.98 -10.83 8.94
CA SER A 68 -8.14 -11.49 9.93
C SER A 68 -6.80 -10.76 10.06
N ASP A 69 -6.07 -11.03 11.14
CA ASP A 69 -4.71 -10.52 11.30
C ASP A 69 -3.75 -11.08 10.23
N GLU A 70 -4.02 -12.29 9.72
CA GLU A 70 -3.24 -12.90 8.63
C GLU A 70 -3.39 -12.11 7.32
N ASP A 71 -4.59 -11.60 7.03
CA ASP A 71 -4.83 -10.74 5.87
C ASP A 71 -4.03 -9.43 5.97
N GLU A 72 -3.95 -8.82 7.15
CA GLU A 72 -3.15 -7.61 7.39
C GLU A 72 -1.65 -7.88 7.23
N VAL A 73 -1.18 -9.01 7.74
CA VAL A 73 0.21 -9.46 7.53
C VAL A 73 0.50 -9.64 6.04
N ALA A 74 -0.47 -10.09 5.23
CA ALA A 74 -0.30 -10.24 3.80
C ALA A 74 -0.10 -8.88 3.08
N PHE A 75 -0.76 -7.81 3.52
CA PHE A 75 -0.49 -6.44 3.02
C PHE A 75 0.95 -6.00 3.33
N VAL A 76 1.42 -6.26 4.56
CA VAL A 76 2.80 -5.96 4.94
C VAL A 76 3.78 -6.78 4.09
N ALA A 77 3.53 -8.07 3.91
CA ALA A 77 4.38 -8.96 3.12
C ALA A 77 4.51 -8.50 1.66
N ASP A 78 3.41 -8.08 1.03
CA ASP A 78 3.45 -7.54 -0.34
C ASP A 78 4.34 -6.29 -0.41
N VAL A 79 4.16 -5.33 0.50
CA VAL A 79 5.00 -4.13 0.59
C VAL A 79 6.49 -4.48 0.79
N ARG A 80 6.79 -5.46 1.67
CA ARG A 80 8.17 -5.94 1.88
C ARG A 80 8.73 -6.58 0.61
N SER A 81 7.92 -7.31 -0.15
CA SER A 81 8.35 -7.90 -1.42
C SER A 81 8.72 -6.86 -2.48
N GLY A 82 8.15 -5.65 -2.39
CA GLY A 82 8.54 -4.47 -3.17
C GLY A 82 9.87 -3.84 -2.75
N GLY A 83 10.48 -4.29 -1.65
CA GLY A 83 11.78 -3.83 -1.17
C GLY A 83 11.72 -2.72 -0.11
N TYR A 84 10.54 -2.33 0.37
CA TYR A 84 10.44 -1.34 1.44
C TYR A 84 10.79 -1.94 2.79
N GLU A 85 11.75 -1.34 3.49
CA GLU A 85 12.23 -1.78 4.81
C GLU A 85 11.82 -0.84 5.96
N GLY A 86 11.18 0.30 5.67
CA GLY A 86 10.73 1.27 6.68
C GLY A 86 9.50 0.81 7.49
N GLU A 87 8.93 1.70 8.31
CA GLU A 87 7.74 1.36 9.11
C GLU A 87 6.51 1.22 8.21
N VAL A 88 5.73 0.15 8.40
CA VAL A 88 4.49 -0.11 7.65
C VAL A 88 3.33 -0.22 8.62
N VAL A 89 2.34 0.66 8.45
CA VAL A 89 1.11 0.67 9.24
C VAL A 89 -0.05 0.24 8.34
N VAL A 90 -0.65 -0.91 8.62
CA VAL A 90 -1.94 -1.30 8.02
C VAL A 90 -3.04 -0.65 8.85
N ALA A 91 -3.63 0.44 8.34
CA ALA A 91 -4.53 1.27 9.12
C ALA A 91 -5.91 0.61 9.32
N ARG A 92 -6.44 0.76 10.53
CA ARG A 92 -7.82 0.49 10.91
C ARG A 92 -8.51 1.83 11.23
N ASP A 93 -9.83 1.81 11.35
CA ASP A 93 -10.54 2.99 11.85
C ASP A 93 -9.96 3.45 13.19
N LEU A 94 -9.75 4.76 13.30
CA LEU A 94 -9.12 5.42 14.46
C LEU A 94 -7.61 5.15 14.65
N THR A 95 -6.92 4.50 13.71
CA THR A 95 -5.46 4.47 13.69
C THR A 95 -4.89 5.90 13.67
N ALA A 96 -3.93 6.17 14.56
CA ALA A 96 -3.24 7.45 14.64
C ALA A 96 -1.74 7.24 14.49
N VAL A 97 -1.08 8.15 13.76
CA VAL A 97 0.37 8.21 13.58
C VAL A 97 0.81 9.62 13.94
N THR A 98 1.91 9.73 14.69
CA THR A 98 2.50 11.03 15.05
C THR A 98 3.57 11.41 14.03
N VAL A 99 3.52 12.65 13.54
CA VAL A 99 4.54 13.25 12.68
C VAL A 99 5.41 14.17 13.52
N GLY A 100 6.74 14.08 13.41
CA GLY A 100 7.68 14.90 14.18
C GLY A 100 9.11 14.80 13.69
#